data_AF-A0A8S0TCR3-F1
#
_entry.id   AF-A0A8S0TCR3-F1
#
_cell.length_a   1.000
_cell.length_b   1.000
_cell.length_c   1.000
_cell.angle_alpha   90.00
_cell.angle_beta   90.00
_cell.angle_gamma   90.00
#
_symmetry.space_group_name_H-M   'P 1'
#
loop_
_entity.id
_entity.type
_entity.pdbx_description
1 polymer ?
#
loop_
_entity_poly.entity_id
_entity_poly.type
_entity_poly.pdbx_seq_one_letter_code
_entity_poly.pdbx_strand_id
1 'polypeptide(L)'
;MIRAPQLTHLGTGSFNTSEIVAHGEQEPDYFSAFAACKSLICLSGFKEIIPKYLSAIYPVYGILTSLNLSCANISEEQFKPVVRQCHKLQTFW
;
A
#
# COMPACT_ATOMS: atom_id res chain seq x y z
N MET A 1 0.66 11.61 1.51
CA MET A 1 2.14 11.61 1.36
C MET A 1 2.71 12.76 0.54
N ILE A 2 1.91 13.48 -0.26
CA ILE A 2 2.37 14.64 -1.04
C ILE A 2 3.10 15.70 -0.18
N ARG A 3 2.71 15.85 1.10
CA ARG A 3 3.36 16.75 2.07
C ARG A 3 4.58 16.15 2.78
N ALA A 4 4.94 14.90 2.51
CA ALA A 4 6.05 14.18 3.12
C ALA A 4 6.81 13.36 2.04
N PRO A 5 7.42 14.02 1.04
CA PRO A 5 8.03 13.34 -0.11
C PRO A 5 9.22 12.45 0.24
N GLN A 6 9.85 12.68 1.41
CA GLN A 6 11.00 11.91 1.90
C GLN A 6 10.61 10.76 2.86
N LEU A 7 9.32 10.43 2.96
CA LEU A 7 8.87 9.34 3.80
C LEU A 7 9.45 8.01 3.30
N THR A 8 10.18 7.31 4.17
CA THR A 8 10.85 6.03 3.85
C THR A 8 10.09 4.82 4.36
N HIS A 9 9.30 4.97 5.43
CA HIS A 9 8.54 3.91 6.08
C HIS A 9 7.10 4.36 6.26
N LEU A 10 6.14 3.54 5.84
CA LEU A 10 4.73 3.81 6.03
C LEU A 10 4.02 2.57 6.59
N GLY A 11 3.34 2.73 7.71
CA GLY A 11 2.29 1.84 8.15
C GLY A 11 0.93 2.44 7.80
N THR A 12 0.14 1.75 6.99
CA THR A 12 -1.18 2.24 6.55
C THR A 12 -2.27 2.09 7.61
N GLY A 13 -2.06 1.23 8.61
CA GLY A 13 -3.12 0.86 9.57
C GLY A 13 -4.24 0.07 8.86
N SER A 14 -5.49 0.49 9.08
CA SER A 14 -6.63 0.01 8.29
C SER A 14 -6.63 0.65 6.91
N PHE A 15 -6.83 -0.15 5.86
CA PHE A 15 -6.77 0.32 4.48
C PHE A 15 -8.08 0.03 3.72
N ASN A 16 -9.15 0.66 4.18
CA ASN A 16 -10.48 0.55 3.61
C ASN A 16 -11.18 1.91 3.57
N THR A 17 -12.35 1.96 2.93
CA THR A 17 -13.15 3.19 2.74
C THR A 17 -14.42 3.22 3.60
N SER A 18 -14.55 2.31 4.59
CA SER A 18 -15.77 2.19 5.39
C SER A 18 -16.14 3.51 6.09
N GLU A 19 -15.15 4.19 6.67
CA GLU A 19 -15.36 5.48 7.35
C GLU A 19 -15.62 6.63 6.38
N ILE A 20 -14.90 6.67 5.24
CA ILE A 20 -15.00 7.74 4.23
C ILE A 20 -16.40 7.74 3.58
N VAL A 21 -16.90 6.56 3.24
CA VAL A 21 -18.23 6.40 2.62
C VAL A 21 -19.34 6.73 3.63
N ALA A 22 -19.16 6.38 4.91
CA ALA A 22 -20.12 6.72 5.96
C ALA A 22 -20.29 8.24 6.16
N HIS A 23 -19.26 9.02 5.87
CA HIS A 23 -19.28 10.48 5.97
C HIS A 23 -19.61 11.19 4.65
N GLY A 24 -19.90 10.45 3.57
CA GLY A 24 -20.21 11.02 2.26
C GLY A 24 -19.00 11.72 1.61
N GLU A 25 -17.79 11.41 2.05
CA GLU A 25 -16.56 11.98 1.51
C GLU A 25 -16.16 11.29 0.19
N GLN A 26 -15.53 12.05 -0.69
CA GLN A 26 -14.97 11.48 -1.92
C GLN A 26 -13.78 10.58 -1.58
N GLU A 27 -13.75 9.41 -2.22
CA GLU A 27 -12.63 8.48 -2.11
C GLU A 27 -11.30 9.16 -2.50
N PRO A 28 -10.26 9.09 -1.65
CA PRO A 28 -8.97 9.69 -1.95
C PRO A 28 -8.28 9.03 -3.16
N ASP A 29 -7.54 9.81 -3.93
CA ASP A 29 -6.66 9.29 -4.98
C ASP A 29 -5.37 8.69 -4.37
N TYR A 30 -5.48 7.44 -3.93
CA TYR A 30 -4.38 6.69 -3.36
C TYR A 30 -3.24 6.46 -4.36
N PHE A 31 -3.54 6.29 -5.65
CA PHE A 31 -2.52 6.05 -6.67
C PHE A 31 -1.58 7.25 -6.77
N SER A 32 -2.12 8.46 -6.91
CA SER A 32 -1.32 9.69 -6.93
C SER A 32 -0.56 9.90 -5.62
N ALA A 33 -1.17 9.55 -4.48
CA ALA A 33 -0.51 9.64 -3.18
C ALA A 33 0.73 8.73 -3.11
N PHE A 34 0.64 7.47 -3.54
CA PHE A 34 1.78 6.55 -3.62
C PHE A 34 2.79 6.95 -4.69
N ALA A 35 2.35 7.44 -5.84
CA ALA A 35 3.24 7.92 -6.89
C ALA A 35 4.13 9.10 -6.43
N ALA A 36 3.66 9.91 -5.48
CA ALA A 36 4.45 10.99 -4.89
C ALA A 36 5.55 10.50 -3.91
N CYS A 37 5.50 9.24 -3.47
CA CYS A 37 6.44 8.69 -2.50
C CYS A 37 7.67 8.08 -3.15
N LYS A 38 8.63 8.93 -3.50
CA LYS A 38 9.85 8.51 -4.21
C LYS A 38 10.87 7.80 -3.31
N SER A 39 10.80 8.01 -2.00
CA SER A 39 11.76 7.47 -1.04
C SER A 39 11.22 6.29 -0.22
N LEU A 40 10.00 5.80 -0.52
CA LEU A 40 9.34 4.77 0.27
C LEU A 40 9.97 3.39 0.04
N ILE A 41 10.60 2.85 1.07
CA ILE A 41 11.31 1.55 1.02
C ILE A 41 10.64 0.47 1.87
N CYS A 42 9.84 0.86 2.87
CA CYS A 42 9.12 -0.05 3.74
C CYS A 42 7.65 0.30 3.80
N LEU A 43 6.80 -0.71 3.59
CA LEU A 43 5.35 -0.56 3.60
C LEU A 43 4.69 -1.69 4.39
N SER A 44 3.80 -1.33 5.31
CA SER A 44 3.11 -2.26 6.20
C SER A 44 1.66 -1.85 6.49
N GLY A 45 0.97 -2.68 7.27
CA GLY A 45 -0.41 -2.43 7.71
C GLY A 45 -1.39 -3.28 6.90
N PHE A 46 -2.24 -2.62 6.12
CA PHE A 46 -3.25 -3.27 5.26
C PHE A 46 -4.34 -4.02 6.01
N LYS A 47 -4.60 -3.65 7.27
CA LYS A 47 -5.72 -4.23 8.00
C LYS A 47 -7.01 -3.96 7.21
N GLU A 48 -7.80 -5.02 7.00
CA GLU A 48 -9.08 -4.96 6.27
C GLU A 48 -8.96 -4.38 4.85
N ILE A 49 -7.80 -4.55 4.20
CA ILE A 49 -7.63 -4.11 2.82
C ILE A 49 -8.67 -4.72 1.89
N ILE A 50 -9.28 -3.89 1.05
CA ILE A 50 -10.08 -4.34 -0.08
C ILE A 50 -9.12 -4.62 -1.25
N PRO A 51 -9.13 -5.81 -1.88
CA PRO A 51 -8.17 -6.19 -2.92
C PRO A 51 -8.07 -5.20 -4.09
N LYS A 52 -9.14 -4.46 -4.40
CA LYS A 52 -9.15 -3.40 -5.43
C LYS A 52 -8.09 -2.32 -5.19
N TYR A 53 -7.67 -2.11 -3.93
CA TYR A 53 -6.68 -1.10 -3.57
C TYR A 53 -5.23 -1.55 -3.70
N LEU A 54 -4.97 -2.83 -3.95
CA LEU A 54 -3.60 -3.28 -4.21
C LEU A 54 -3.00 -2.55 -5.42
N SER A 55 -3.79 -2.31 -6.47
CA SER A 55 -3.36 -1.57 -7.66
C SER A 55 -2.94 -0.13 -7.38
N ALA A 56 -3.49 0.51 -6.36
CA ALA A 56 -3.13 1.88 -5.98
C ALA A 56 -1.69 1.97 -5.44
N ILE A 57 -1.12 0.86 -4.99
CA ILE A 57 0.23 0.78 -4.42
C ILE A 57 1.28 0.50 -5.52
N TYR A 58 0.85 0.14 -6.74
CA TYR A 58 1.73 -0.15 -7.87
C TYR A 58 2.88 0.83 -8.08
N PRO A 59 2.72 2.17 -7.92
CA PRO A 59 3.80 3.13 -8.14
C PRO A 59 5.06 2.92 -7.27
N VAL A 60 4.95 2.23 -6.14
CA VAL A 60 6.09 2.02 -5.21
C VAL A 60 6.67 0.61 -5.24
N TYR A 61 6.06 -0.36 -5.93
CA TYR A 61 6.55 -1.76 -5.93
C TYR A 61 8.01 -1.90 -6.35
N GLY A 62 8.46 -1.14 -7.35
CA GLY A 62 9.84 -1.21 -7.85
C GLY A 62 10.90 -0.59 -6.94
N ILE A 63 10.51 0.03 -5.83
CA ILE A 63 11.43 0.66 -4.87
C ILE A 63 11.36 0.05 -3.47
N LEU A 64 10.33 -0.74 -3.16
CA LEU A 64 10.19 -1.39 -1.86
C LEU A 64 11.28 -2.44 -1.64
N THR A 65 11.97 -2.32 -0.50
CA THR A 65 12.87 -3.36 0.02
C THR A 65 12.21 -4.16 1.13
N SER A 66 11.14 -3.64 1.73
CA SER A 66 10.40 -4.28 2.80
C SER A 66 8.88 -4.14 2.61
N LEU A 67 8.17 -5.26 2.73
CA LEU A 67 6.71 -5.32 2.63
C LEU A 67 6.17 -6.25 3.73
N ASN A 68 5.23 -5.76 4.52
CA ASN A 68 4.53 -6.54 5.54
C ASN A 68 3.04 -6.58 5.22
N LEU A 69 2.54 -7.77 4.91
CA LEU A 69 1.14 -8.11 4.65
C LEU A 69 0.54 -8.96 5.78
N SER A 70 1.21 -9.11 6.93
CA SER A 70 0.76 -10.00 8.00
C SER A 70 -0.62 -9.62 8.59
N CYS A 71 -1.06 -8.37 8.42
CA CYS A 71 -2.40 -7.91 8.83
C CYS A 71 -3.40 -7.84 7.66
N ALA A 72 -3.00 -8.19 6.43
CA ALA A 72 -3.86 -8.12 5.26
C ALA A 72 -4.82 -9.32 5.20
N ASN A 73 -6.10 -9.05 4.93
CA ASN A 73 -7.09 -10.09 4.69
C ASN A 73 -7.23 -10.42 3.20
N ILE A 74 -6.14 -10.90 2.59
CA ILE A 74 -6.06 -11.18 1.14
C ILE A 74 -5.60 -12.63 0.90
N SER A 75 -6.09 -13.23 -0.19
CA SER A 75 -5.72 -14.60 -0.55
C SER A 75 -4.35 -14.69 -1.22
N GLU A 76 -3.81 -15.90 -1.29
CA GLU A 76 -2.55 -16.19 -2.00
C GLU A 76 -2.59 -15.74 -3.46
N GLU A 77 -3.73 -15.94 -4.13
CA GLU A 77 -3.94 -15.55 -5.52
C GLU A 77 -3.90 -14.02 -5.70
N GLN A 78 -4.30 -13.27 -4.67
CA GLN A 78 -4.34 -11.81 -4.71
C GLN A 78 -2.97 -11.18 -4.45
N PHE A 79 -2.15 -11.74 -3.55
CA PHE A 79 -0.86 -11.12 -3.22
C PHE A 79 0.31 -11.64 -4.08
N LYS A 80 0.23 -12.86 -4.65
CA LYS A 80 1.27 -13.40 -5.55
C LYS A 80 1.70 -12.42 -6.66
N PRO A 81 0.77 -11.76 -7.39
CA PRO A 81 1.13 -10.77 -8.40
C PRO A 81 1.86 -9.55 -7.84
N VAL A 82 1.53 -9.13 -6.63
CA VAL A 82 2.15 -7.98 -5.94
C VAL A 82 3.63 -8.28 -5.67
N VAL A 83 3.91 -9.40 -4.99
CA VAL A 83 5.28 -9.78 -4.63
C VAL A 83 6.16 -9.96 -5.87
N ARG A 84 5.61 -10.50 -6.97
CA ARG A 84 6.33 -10.64 -8.25
C ARG A 84 6.78 -9.30 -8.86
N GLN A 85 6.11 -8.20 -8.55
CA GLN A 85 6.46 -6.88 -9.07
C GLN A 85 7.46 -6.14 -8.16
N CYS A 86 7.55 -6.54 -6.89
CA CYS A 86 8.51 -6.02 -5.90
C CYS A 86 9.90 -6.65 -6.07
N HIS A 87 10.57 -6.37 -7.19
CA HIS A 87 11.85 -6.98 -7.56
C HIS A 87 13.05 -6.58 -6.68
N LYS A 88 12.91 -5.56 -5.82
CA LYS A 88 13.93 -5.14 -4.85
C LYS A 88 13.66 -5.65 -3.43
N LEU A 89 12.62 -6.46 -3.24
CA LEU A 89 12.20 -6.91 -1.93
C LEU A 89 13.27 -7.79 -1.28
N GLN A 90 13.70 -7.38 -0.08
CA GLN A 90 14.67 -8.09 0.76
C GLN A 90 13.99 -8.69 1.99
N THR A 91 12.87 -8.11 2.42
CA THR A 91 12.14 -8.58 3.59
C THR A 91 10.65 -8.62 3.34
N PHE A 92 10.04 -9.74 3.70
CA PHE A 92 8.63 -10.02 3.50
C PHE A 92 8.05 -10.71 4.74
N TRP A 93 6.89 -10.24 5.19
CA TRP A 93 6.13 -10.79 6.32
C TRP A 93 4.63 -10.80 6.03
#